data_AF-F8FIA7-F1
#
_entry.id   AF-F8FIA7-F1
#
_cell.length_a   1.000
_cell.length_b   1.000
_cell.length_c   1.000
_cell.angle_alpha   90.00
_cell.angle_beta   90.00
_cell.angle_gamma   90.00
#
_symmetry.space_group_name_H-M   'P 1'
#
loop_
_entity.id
_entity.type
_entity.pdbx_description
1 polymer ?
#
loop_
_entity_poly.entity_id
_entity_poly.type
_entity_poly.pdbx_seq_one_letter_code
_entity_poly.pdbx_strand_id
1 'polypeptide(L)'
;MVRRHVRPPRAGERLGHQDHQYRILAKPQEAGLPTPEGIHRDGTTFILTFLIERCSIEGGETGIYSLNREPIGRLTLAEPMDCIIGDDRRTMHGVTPVTLRPGAESGYRDVLIAAFTKIPRGND
;
A
#
# COMPACT_ATOMS: atom_id res chain seq x y z
N MET A 1 -8.46 -3.44 12.87
CA MET A 1 -7.54 -4.10 13.83
C MET A 1 -6.22 -4.37 13.11
N VAL A 2 -5.17 -3.59 13.36
CA VAL A 2 -3.83 -3.81 12.78
C VAL A 2 -3.15 -4.97 13.53
N ARG A 3 -2.99 -6.13 12.88
CA ARG A 3 -2.22 -7.25 13.45
C ARG A 3 -0.73 -7.05 13.20
N ARG A 4 0.02 -6.82 14.29
CA ARG A 4 1.48 -6.64 14.36
C ARG A 4 2.24 -7.77 13.64
N HIS A 5 2.77 -7.49 12.45
CA HIS A 5 3.79 -8.34 11.80
C HIS A 5 5.07 -7.57 11.42
N VAL A 6 5.13 -6.27 11.71
CA VAL A 6 6.32 -5.46 11.44
C VAL A 6 7.28 -5.61 12.61
N ARG A 7 8.45 -6.20 12.36
CA ARG A 7 9.55 -6.14 13.32
C ARG A 7 10.19 -4.75 13.19
N PRO A 8 10.27 -3.96 14.27
CA PRO A 8 10.88 -2.64 14.19
C PRO A 8 12.36 -2.75 13.76
N PRO A 9 12.92 -1.72 13.13
CA PRO A 9 14.34 -1.66 12.84
C PRO A 9 15.16 -1.80 14.13
N ARG A 10 16.37 -2.37 14.01
CA ARG A 10 17.26 -2.56 15.16
C ARG A 10 17.86 -1.22 15.59
N ALA A 11 18.25 -1.11 16.87
CA ALA A 11 18.98 0.06 17.36
C ALA A 11 20.25 0.31 16.52
N GLY A 12 20.43 1.55 16.05
CA GLY A 12 21.55 1.95 15.19
C GLY A 12 21.43 1.51 13.72
N GLU A 13 20.25 1.08 13.27
CA GLU A 13 19.92 0.89 11.85
C GLU A 13 19.48 2.22 11.22
N ARG A 14 20.09 2.62 10.11
CA ARG A 14 19.69 3.80 9.34
C ARG A 14 18.80 3.36 8.18
N LEU A 15 17.68 4.05 8.01
CA LEU A 15 16.75 3.85 6.89
C LEU A 15 16.71 5.14 6.06
N GLY A 16 16.94 5.02 4.76
CA GLY A 16 16.55 6.05 3.79
C GLY A 16 15.05 5.89 3.49
N HIS A 17 14.41 6.97 3.07
CA HIS A 17 13.00 6.93 2.67
C HIS A 17 12.79 7.58 1.30
N GLN A 18 11.82 7.07 0.56
CA GLN A 18 11.29 7.65 -0.66
C GLN A 18 9.77 7.70 -0.54
N ASP A 19 9.21 8.87 -0.81
CA ASP A 19 7.78 9.12 -0.69
C ASP A 19 7.16 9.32 -2.07
N HIS A 20 6.02 8.69 -2.30
CA HIS A 20 5.26 8.77 -3.54
C HIS A 20 3.81 9.11 -3.24
N GLN A 21 3.29 10.16 -3.85
CA GLN A 21 1.87 10.52 -3.76
C GLN A 21 1.15 10.08 -5.02
N TYR A 22 0.06 9.36 -4.85
CA TYR A 22 -0.76 8.88 -5.95
C TYR A 22 -2.21 9.29 -5.78
N ARG A 23 -2.82 9.76 -6.88
CA ARG A 23 -4.26 9.79 -7.06
C ARG A 23 -4.64 8.75 -8.10
N ILE A 24 -5.39 7.74 -7.69
CA ILE A 24 -5.95 6.72 -8.58
C ILE A 24 -7.37 7.14 -8.92
N LEU A 25 -7.64 7.36 -10.20
CA LEU A 25 -8.96 7.79 -10.69
C LEU A 25 -9.81 6.58 -11.08
N ALA A 26 -11.11 6.66 -10.79
CA ALA A 26 -12.14 5.81 -11.39
C ALA A 26 -13.07 6.69 -12.24
N LYS A 27 -13.43 6.20 -13.43
CA LYS A 27 -14.33 6.88 -14.37
C LYS A 27 -15.43 5.92 -14.83
N PRO A 28 -16.49 6.40 -15.51
CA PRO A 28 -17.49 5.53 -16.09
C PRO A 28 -16.81 4.51 -17.01
N GLN A 29 -17.08 3.22 -16.79
CA GLN A 29 -16.55 2.09 -17.57
C GLN A 29 -15.02 1.90 -17.50
N GLU A 30 -14.30 2.66 -16.67
CA GLU A 30 -12.84 2.57 -16.52
C GLU A 30 -12.47 2.49 -15.03
N ALA A 31 -12.02 1.32 -14.60
CA ALA A 31 -11.54 1.12 -13.24
C ALA A 31 -10.16 1.73 -13.04
N GLY A 32 -9.93 2.34 -11.88
CA GLY A 32 -8.59 2.71 -11.45
C GLY A 32 -7.84 1.48 -10.97
N LEU A 33 -6.57 1.34 -11.38
CA LEU A 33 -5.72 0.21 -11.02
C LEU A 33 -4.60 0.70 -10.10
N PRO A 34 -4.71 0.57 -8.77
CA PRO A 34 -3.64 1.00 -7.87
C PRO A 34 -2.36 0.16 -8.00
N THR A 35 -2.51 -1.13 -8.34
CA THR A 35 -1.41 -2.07 -8.56
C THR A 35 -1.63 -2.81 -9.88
N PRO A 36 -1.42 -2.17 -11.05
CA PRO A 36 -1.69 -2.78 -12.36
C PRO A 36 -0.88 -4.05 -12.62
N GLU A 37 0.29 -4.19 -11.99
CA GLU A 37 1.15 -5.38 -11.98
C GLU A 37 0.62 -6.53 -11.11
N GLY A 38 -0.40 -6.30 -10.29
CA GLY A 38 -0.97 -7.28 -9.36
C GLY A 38 -0.16 -7.45 -8.07
N ILE A 39 -0.12 -8.67 -7.53
CA ILE A 39 0.59 -8.97 -6.27
C ILE A 39 2.10 -8.88 -6.49
N HIS A 40 2.76 -7.96 -5.77
CA HIS A 40 4.15 -7.63 -5.94
C HIS A 40 4.84 -7.24 -4.62
N ARG A 41 6.10 -6.82 -4.75
CA ARG A 41 6.95 -6.24 -3.72
C ARG A 41 7.68 -5.03 -4.31
N ASP A 42 8.01 -4.06 -3.47
CA ASP A 42 8.69 -2.83 -3.91
C ASP A 42 10.21 -2.92 -3.82
N GLY A 43 10.74 -4.01 -3.25
CA GLY A 43 12.19 -4.20 -3.10
C GLY A 43 12.79 -3.31 -2.00
N THR A 44 11.98 -2.94 -1.01
CA THR A 44 12.38 -2.09 0.11
C THR A 44 12.46 -2.88 1.43
N THR A 45 12.76 -2.22 2.55
CA THR A 45 12.73 -2.88 3.87
C THR A 45 11.33 -2.86 4.45
N PHE A 46 10.71 -1.68 4.49
CA PHE A 46 9.32 -1.51 4.91
C PHE A 46 8.59 -0.63 3.92
N ILE A 47 7.31 -0.91 3.70
CA ILE A 47 6.43 -0.08 2.89
C ILE A 47 5.27 0.40 3.77
N LEU A 48 5.02 1.70 3.78
CA LEU A 48 3.83 2.31 4.38
C LEU A 48 2.88 2.69 3.25
N THR A 49 1.64 2.25 3.34
CA THR A 49 0.52 2.80 2.55
C THR A 49 -0.38 3.56 3.49
N PHE A 50 -0.47 4.87 3.30
CA PHE A 50 -1.27 5.78 4.09
C PHE A 50 -2.39 6.35 3.23
N LEU A 51 -3.65 6.14 3.63
CA LEU A 51 -4.79 6.71 2.95
C LEU A 51 -4.92 8.20 3.29
N ILE A 52 -4.84 9.04 2.26
CA ILE A 52 -5.13 10.46 2.39
C ILE A 52 -6.64 10.65 2.33
N GLU A 53 -7.26 10.22 1.24
CA GLU A 53 -8.69 10.35 1.01
C GLU A 53 -9.18 9.31 0.00
N ARG A 54 -10.46 8.95 0.06
CA ARG A 54 -11.14 8.24 -1.02
C ARG A 54 -12.53 8.82 -1.20
N CYS A 55 -12.94 9.00 -2.45
CA CYS A 55 -14.23 9.63 -2.76
C CYS A 55 -14.95 8.86 -3.87
N SER A 56 -16.23 8.58 -3.64
CA SER A 56 -17.14 8.02 -4.65
C SER A 56 -16.69 6.72 -5.33
N ILE A 57 -15.90 5.91 -4.61
CA ILE A 57 -15.38 4.63 -5.12
C ILE A 57 -15.65 3.43 -4.21
N GLU A 58 -15.84 2.28 -4.83
CA GLU A 58 -15.78 0.94 -4.25
C GLU A 58 -14.48 0.22 -4.64
N GLY A 59 -14.19 -0.90 -3.97
CA GLY A 59 -12.92 -1.62 -4.13
C GLY A 59 -11.76 -0.95 -3.39
N GLY A 60 -10.54 -1.15 -3.89
CA GLY A 60 -9.32 -0.70 -3.21
C GLY A 60 -8.99 -1.52 -1.96
N GLU A 61 -9.41 -2.78 -1.93
CA GLU A 61 -9.05 -3.73 -0.86
C GLU A 61 -7.56 -4.08 -1.01
N THR A 62 -6.79 -3.83 0.03
CA THR A 62 -5.39 -4.24 0.13
C THR A 62 -5.31 -5.69 0.62
N GLY A 63 -4.74 -6.56 -0.20
CA GLY A 63 -4.35 -7.91 0.18
C GLY A 63 -2.88 -7.96 0.61
N ILE A 64 -2.61 -8.74 1.65
CA ILE A 64 -1.28 -9.07 2.15
C ILE A 64 -1.06 -10.55 1.92
N TYR A 65 0.08 -10.91 1.34
CA TYR A 65 0.39 -12.27 0.95
C TYR A 65 1.77 -12.69 1.46
N SER A 66 1.97 -13.99 1.62
CA SER A 66 3.30 -14.55 1.83
C SER A 66 4.13 -14.45 0.55
N LEU A 67 5.43 -14.73 0.64
CA LEU A 67 6.31 -14.80 -0.54
C LEU A 67 5.92 -15.87 -1.55
N ASN A 68 5.13 -16.87 -1.13
CA ASN A 68 4.57 -17.90 -2.01
C ASN A 68 3.21 -17.49 -2.60
N ARG A 69 2.81 -16.22 -2.46
CA ARG A 69 1.50 -15.66 -2.89
C ARG A 69 0.27 -16.20 -2.15
N GLU A 70 0.46 -16.94 -1.05
CA GLU A 70 -0.65 -17.35 -0.18
C GLU A 70 -1.23 -16.16 0.61
N PRO A 71 -2.55 -16.02 0.70
CA PRO A 71 -3.19 -14.91 1.41
C PRO A 71 -2.94 -14.98 2.92
N ILE A 72 -2.44 -13.88 3.49
CA ILE A 72 -2.25 -13.70 4.94
C ILE A 72 -3.40 -12.89 5.54
N GLY A 73 -3.88 -11.89 4.80
CA GLY A 73 -4.95 -11.03 5.27
C GLY A 73 -5.39 -10.04 4.20
N ARG A 74 -6.55 -9.43 4.43
CA ARG A 74 -7.15 -8.42 3.56
C ARG A 74 -7.79 -7.34 4.41
N LEU A 75 -7.72 -6.10 3.93
CA LEU A 75 -8.39 -4.96 4.54
C LEU A 75 -8.60 -3.87 3.50
N THR A 76 -9.61 -3.05 3.72
CA THR A 76 -9.80 -1.81 2.98
C THR A 76 -9.41 -0.66 3.89
N LEU A 77 -8.47 0.19 3.44
CA LEU A 77 -8.28 1.50 4.07
C LEU A 77 -9.51 2.33 3.70
N ALA A 78 -10.34 2.63 4.71
CA ALA A 78 -11.68 3.17 4.52
C ALA A 78 -11.75 4.65 4.89
N GLU A 79 -11.12 5.01 6.00
CA GLU A 79 -11.15 6.37 6.56
C GLU A 79 -9.80 7.07 6.36
N PRO A 80 -9.79 8.41 6.14
CA PRO A 80 -8.56 9.19 6.14
C PRO A 80 -7.67 8.85 7.34
N MET A 81 -6.35 8.77 7.09
CA MET A 81 -5.34 8.35 8.06
C MET A 81 -5.29 6.84 8.37
N ASP A 82 -6.18 6.02 7.80
CA ASP A 82 -5.97 4.57 7.81
C ASP A 82 -4.64 4.24 7.13
N CYS A 83 -3.86 3.38 7.77
CA CYS A 83 -2.58 3.00 7.25
C CYS A 83 -2.26 1.51 7.45
N ILE A 84 -1.41 1.02 6.56
CA ILE A 84 -0.78 -0.28 6.67
C ILE A 84 0.73 -0.11 6.52
N ILE A 85 1.48 -0.79 7.38
CA ILE A 85 2.93 -0.93 7.25
C ILE A 85 3.22 -2.42 7.01
N GLY A 86 3.93 -2.72 5.94
CA GLY A 86 4.41 -4.07 5.59
C GLY A 86 5.92 -4.19 5.75
N ASP A 87 6.39 -5.35 6.22
CA ASP A 87 7.80 -5.75 6.05
C ASP A 87 7.94 -6.33 4.64
N ASP A 88 8.27 -5.47 3.68
CA ASP A 88 8.33 -5.83 2.26
C ASP A 88 9.24 -7.03 2.03
N ARG A 89 10.28 -7.24 2.85
CA ARG A 89 11.17 -8.41 2.76
C ARG A 89 10.48 -9.75 2.98
N ARG A 90 9.32 -9.74 3.64
CA ARG A 90 8.62 -10.94 4.15
C ARG A 90 7.22 -11.11 3.59
N THR A 91 6.63 -10.03 3.07
CA THR A 91 5.26 -10.02 2.58
C THR A 91 5.20 -9.42 1.19
N MET A 92 4.27 -9.92 0.39
CA MET A 92 3.84 -9.28 -0.86
C MET A 92 2.52 -8.55 -0.61
N HIS A 93 2.19 -7.59 -1.46
CA HIS A 93 0.92 -6.89 -1.38
C HIS A 93 0.33 -6.64 -2.76
N GLY A 94 -0.97 -6.36 -2.80
CA GLY A 94 -1.69 -5.98 -4.01
C GLY A 94 -3.00 -5.31 -3.63
N VAL A 95 -3.53 -4.45 -4.49
CA VAL A 95 -4.75 -3.70 -4.22
C VAL A 95 -5.76 -3.97 -5.33
N THR A 96 -6.99 -4.32 -4.96
CA THR A 96 -8.04 -4.53 -5.96
C THR A 96 -8.35 -3.23 -6.72
N PRO A 97 -8.82 -3.33 -7.98
CA PRO A 97 -9.25 -2.16 -8.73
C PRO A 97 -10.27 -1.31 -7.94
N VAL A 98 -10.23 0.00 -8.17
CA VAL A 98 -11.25 0.93 -7.67
C VAL A 98 -12.23 1.24 -8.79
N THR A 99 -13.52 1.20 -8.47
CA THR A 99 -14.61 1.48 -9.42
C THR A 99 -15.55 2.51 -8.83
N LEU A 100 -16.31 3.21 -9.67
CA LEU A 100 -17.29 4.19 -9.21
C LEU A 100 -18.40 3.51 -8.40
N ARG A 101 -18.80 4.15 -7.30
CA ARG A 101 -20.06 3.82 -6.63
C ARG A 101 -21.23 4.05 -7.60
N PRO A 102 -22.34 3.30 -7.49
CA PRO A 102 -23.53 3.51 -8.31
C PRO A 102 -23.98 4.98 -8.27
N GLY A 103 -24.18 5.59 -9.45
CA GLY A 103 -24.63 6.98 -9.58
C GLY A 103 -23.53 8.04 -9.48
N ALA A 104 -22.27 7.68 -9.24
CA ALA A 104 -21.15 8.62 -9.31
C ALA A 104 -20.70 8.85 -10.75
N GLU A 105 -20.29 10.08 -11.08
CA GLU A 105 -19.71 10.45 -12.38
C GLU A 105 -18.17 10.44 -12.36
N SER A 106 -17.59 10.59 -11.17
CA SER A 106 -16.14 10.52 -10.94
C SER A 106 -15.84 10.05 -9.51
N GLY A 107 -14.63 9.55 -9.31
CA GLY A 107 -14.19 9.05 -8.01
C GLY A 107 -12.68 8.85 -8.00
N TYR A 108 -12.10 8.82 -6.81
CA TYR A 108 -10.65 8.70 -6.65
C TYR A 108 -10.24 8.05 -5.33
N ARG A 109 -9.00 7.58 -5.30
CA ARG A 109 -8.27 7.13 -4.11
C ARG A 109 -6.92 7.84 -4.06
N ASP A 110 -6.68 8.59 -3.00
CA ASP A 110 -5.43 9.28 -2.75
C ASP A 110 -4.63 8.57 -1.66
N VAL A 111 -3.37 8.28 -1.95
CA VAL A 111 -2.45 7.64 -1.01
C VAL A 111 -1.10 8.31 -1.01
N LEU A 112 -0.49 8.32 0.18
CA LEU A 112 0.94 8.50 0.35
C LEU A 112 1.56 7.11 0.56
N ILE A 113 2.53 6.78 -0.27
CA ILE A 113 3.36 5.59 -0.14
C ILE A 113 4.73 6.03 0.35
N ALA A 114 5.22 5.46 1.45
CA ALA A 114 6.58 5.70 1.93
C ALA A 114 7.36 4.38 1.97
N ALA A 115 8.42 4.30 1.16
CA ALA A 115 9.31 3.15 1.07
C ALA A 115 10.57 3.42 1.91
N PHE A 116 10.80 2.58 2.93
CA PHE A 116 11.95 2.68 3.83
C PHE A 116 12.97 1.61 3.51
N THR A 117 14.17 2.02 3.05
CA THR A 117 15.24 1.10 2.67
C THR A 117 16.42 1.21 3.62
N LYS A 118 16.87 0.07 4.15
CA LYS A 118 18.09 0.00 4.96
C LYS A 118 19.29 0.54 4.19
N ILE A 119 19.97 1.52 4.78
CA ILE A 119 21.24 2.04 4.26
C ILE A 119 22.35 1.13 4.80
N PRO A 120 23.20 0.55 3.93
CA PRO A 120 24.38 -0.18 4.37
C PRO A 120 25.24 0.70 5.27
N ARG A 121 25.85 0.12 6.31
CA ARG A 121 26.92 0.83 7.02
C ARG A 121 28.08 0.95 6.03
N GLY A 122 28.56 2.18 5.80
CA GLY A 122 29.84 2.36 5.13
C GLY A 122 30.93 1.69 5.97
N ASN A 123 31.96 1.18 5.31
CA ASN A 123 33.24 1.03 5.99
C ASN A 123 33.75 2.45 6.22
N ASP A 124 33.65 2.93 7.46
CA ASP A 124 34.45 4.07 7.91
C ASP A 124 35.94 3.67 7.85
#